data_AF-A0A2T4YZM6-F1
#
_entry.id   AF-A0A2T4YZM6-F1
#
_cell.length_a   1.000
_cell.length_b   1.000
_cell.length_c   1.000
_cell.angle_alpha   90.00
_cell.angle_beta   90.00
_cell.angle_gamma   90.00
#
_symmetry.space_group_name_H-M   'P 1'
#
loop_
_entity.id
_entity.type
_entity.pdbx_description
1 polymer ?
#
loop_
_entity_poly.entity_id
_entity_poly.type
_entity_poly.pdbx_seq_one_letter_code
_entity_poly.pdbx_strand_id
1 'polypeptide(L)'
;MRLPVLAALAALVLTVDLAAAQESRASRSRASSTEATTTTSGGSGQTTRRPRSAAQLRNDQIMRTCGAEWRRDKARLQAAGKTWRTFLPECRGRQRG
;
A
#
# COMPACT_ATOMS: atom_id res chain seq x y z
N MET A 1 -12.88 -62.65 3.33
CA MET A 1 -12.18 -61.60 4.10
C MET A 1 -11.71 -60.47 3.16
N ARG A 2 -12.60 -59.54 2.77
CA ARG A 2 -12.28 -58.44 1.83
C ARG A 2 -12.83 -57.08 2.26
N LEU A 3 -13.01 -56.87 3.57
CA LEU A 3 -13.55 -55.63 4.14
C LEU A 3 -12.53 -54.69 4.84
N PRO A 4 -11.37 -55.11 5.42
CA PRO A 4 -10.56 -54.17 6.20
C PRO A 4 -9.75 -53.18 5.33
N VAL A 5 -9.42 -53.54 4.09
CA VAL A 5 -8.57 -52.72 3.21
C VAL A 5 -9.30 -51.48 2.67
N LEU A 6 -10.60 -51.56 2.46
CA LEU A 6 -11.41 -50.44 1.96
C LEU A 6 -11.57 -49.32 2.99
N ALA A 7 -11.56 -49.64 4.29
CA ALA A 7 -11.65 -48.65 5.36
C ALA A 7 -10.38 -47.79 5.48
N ALA A 8 -9.20 -48.40 5.29
CA ALA A 8 -7.92 -47.69 5.38
C ALA A 8 -7.72 -46.68 4.22
N LEU A 9 -8.22 -47.00 3.02
CA LEU A 9 -8.13 -46.12 1.85
C LEU A 9 -9.00 -44.87 1.99
N ALA A 10 -10.15 -44.94 2.66
CA ALA A 10 -11.04 -43.79 2.86
C ALA A 10 -10.43 -42.71 3.77
N ALA A 11 -9.65 -43.09 4.78
CA ALA A 11 -9.04 -42.15 5.71
C ALA A 11 -7.90 -41.30 5.09
N LEU A 12 -7.21 -41.84 4.08
CA LEU A 12 -6.10 -41.17 3.39
C LEU A 12 -6.55 -40.07 2.42
N VAL A 13 -7.81 -40.10 1.96
CA VAL A 13 -8.35 -39.08 1.04
C VAL A 13 -8.72 -37.79 1.79
N LEU A 14 -9.18 -37.88 3.04
CA LEU A 14 -9.64 -36.72 3.81
C LEU A 14 -8.54 -35.74 4.26
N THR A 15 -7.28 -36.18 4.34
CA THR A 15 -6.17 -35.33 4.80
C THR A 15 -5.52 -34.53 3.67
N VAL A 16 -5.68 -34.94 2.41
CA VAL A 16 -5.11 -34.24 1.24
C VAL A 16 -5.88 -32.95 0.92
N ASP A 17 -7.21 -32.95 1.11
CA ASP A 17 -8.08 -31.82 0.74
C ASP A 17 -7.81 -30.56 1.59
N LEU A 18 -7.45 -30.74 2.87
CA LEU A 18 -7.17 -29.63 3.79
C LEU A 18 -5.87 -28.87 3.43
N ALA A 19 -4.93 -29.50 2.73
CA ALA A 19 -3.71 -28.85 2.23
C ALA A 19 -4.03 -27.94 1.02
N ALA A 20 -4.80 -28.42 0.05
CA ALA A 20 -5.18 -27.67 -1.14
C ALA A 20 -6.06 -26.44 -0.83
N ALA A 21 -6.91 -26.53 0.21
CA ALA A 21 -7.74 -25.41 0.67
C ALA A 21 -6.92 -24.27 1.33
N GLN A 22 -5.78 -24.57 1.96
CA GLN A 22 -4.90 -23.56 2.56
C GLN A 22 -4.16 -22.73 1.50
N GLU A 23 -3.59 -23.40 0.49
CA GLU A 23 -2.84 -22.73 -0.59
C GLU A 23 -3.74 -21.82 -1.44
N SER A 24 -5.02 -22.19 -1.57
CA SER A 24 -6.08 -21.37 -2.17
C SER A 24 -6.36 -20.06 -1.41
N ARG A 25 -6.22 -20.03 -0.08
CA ARG A 25 -6.36 -18.81 0.74
C ARG A 25 -5.11 -17.93 0.68
N ALA A 26 -3.93 -18.52 0.69
CA ALA A 26 -2.67 -17.78 0.48
C ALA A 26 -2.65 -17.09 -0.90
N SER A 27 -3.11 -17.80 -1.94
CA SER A 27 -3.12 -17.28 -3.32
C SER A 27 -4.22 -16.24 -3.56
N ARG A 28 -5.46 -16.41 -3.02
CA ARG A 28 -6.49 -15.34 -3.08
C ARG A 28 -6.04 -14.04 -2.41
N SER A 29 -5.23 -14.14 -1.36
CA SER A 29 -4.66 -12.96 -0.67
C SER A 29 -3.67 -12.17 -1.55
N ARG A 30 -3.09 -12.79 -2.60
CA ARG A 30 -2.29 -12.11 -3.63
C ARG A 30 -3.11 -11.69 -4.85
N ALA A 31 -4.04 -12.52 -5.31
CA ALA A 31 -4.80 -12.28 -6.55
C ALA A 31 -5.89 -11.20 -6.45
N SER A 32 -6.18 -10.67 -5.26
CA SER A 32 -7.05 -9.49 -5.11
C SER A 32 -6.30 -8.15 -5.30
N SER A 33 -5.03 -8.18 -5.70
CA SER A 33 -4.26 -6.99 -6.12
C SER A 33 -3.95 -7.06 -7.62
N THR A 34 -4.33 -5.98 -8.32
CA THR A 34 -4.38 -5.77 -9.79
C THR A 34 -5.29 -6.77 -10.53
N GLU A 35 -6.37 -6.39 -11.22
CA GLU A 35 -6.99 -5.07 -11.54
C GLU A 35 -8.54 -5.23 -11.64
N ALA A 36 -9.41 -4.20 -11.77
CA ALA A 36 -9.18 -2.80 -12.12
C ALA A 36 -10.03 -1.80 -11.31
N THR A 37 -9.40 -0.71 -10.88
CA THR A 37 -10.07 0.60 -10.73
C THR A 37 -9.11 1.68 -11.20
N THR A 38 -9.26 2.11 -12.45
CA THR A 38 -8.70 3.37 -12.92
C THR A 38 -9.36 4.51 -12.16
N THR A 39 -8.72 5.04 -11.11
CA THR A 39 -8.65 6.47 -10.74
C THR A 39 -8.20 6.65 -9.29
N THR A 40 -7.13 7.44 -9.12
CA THR A 40 -6.72 8.13 -7.88
C THR A 40 -6.44 7.26 -6.65
N SER A 41 -5.14 7.06 -6.42
CA SER A 41 -4.58 6.75 -5.11
C SER A 41 -5.06 7.78 -4.06
N GLY A 42 -5.95 7.33 -3.18
CA GLY A 42 -6.54 8.11 -2.10
C GLY A 42 -6.81 7.20 -0.92
N GLY A 43 -5.87 7.17 0.05
CA GLY A 43 -5.97 6.32 1.24
C GLY A 43 -7.22 6.60 2.05
N SER A 44 -8.26 5.81 1.82
CA SER A 44 -9.58 5.95 2.44
C SER A 44 -9.80 4.84 3.46
N GLY A 45 -9.06 4.92 4.57
CA GLY A 45 -9.40 4.21 5.80
C GLY A 45 -10.68 4.81 6.38
N GLN A 46 -11.84 4.37 5.89
CA GLN A 46 -13.14 4.74 6.45
C GLN A 46 -13.51 3.82 7.61
N THR A 47 -12.81 3.98 8.72
CA THR A 47 -13.38 3.75 10.05
C THR A 47 -13.42 5.12 10.73
N THR A 48 -14.60 5.51 11.25
CA THR A 48 -14.96 6.81 11.85
C THR A 48 -13.84 7.86 11.83
N ARG A 49 -13.77 8.63 10.74
CA ARG A 49 -12.61 9.46 10.37
C ARG A 49 -12.25 10.46 11.46
N ARG A 50 -11.29 10.10 12.32
CA ARG A 50 -10.71 11.01 13.32
C ARG A 50 -10.28 12.32 12.62
N PRO A 51 -10.65 13.50 13.14
CA PRO A 51 -10.22 14.77 12.55
C PRO A 51 -8.69 14.80 12.50
N ARG A 52 -8.13 15.35 11.41
CA ARG A 52 -6.67 15.47 11.28
C ARG A 52 -6.14 16.32 12.42
N SER A 53 -5.08 15.84 13.08
CA SER A 53 -4.41 16.63 14.11
C SER A 53 -3.78 17.89 13.51
N ALA A 54 -3.57 18.93 14.32
CA ALA A 54 -2.91 20.16 13.87
C ALA A 54 -1.53 19.88 13.23
N ALA A 55 -0.79 18.89 13.74
CA ALA A 55 0.47 18.44 13.17
C ALA A 55 0.33 17.82 11.77
N GLN A 56 -0.77 17.08 11.50
CA GLN A 56 -1.06 16.57 10.16
C GLN A 56 -1.43 17.72 9.21
N LEU A 57 -2.28 18.65 9.64
CA LEU A 57 -2.66 19.82 8.85
C LEU A 57 -1.46 20.70 8.48
N ARG A 58 -0.53 20.95 9.43
CA ARG A 58 0.70 21.71 9.16
C ARG A 58 1.64 20.97 8.21
N ASN A 59 1.76 19.64 8.31
CA ASN A 59 2.52 18.85 7.32
C ASN A 59 1.88 18.92 5.93
N ASP A 60 0.55 18.84 5.82
CA ASP A 60 -0.17 18.98 4.54
C ASP A 60 0.03 20.36 3.91
N GLN A 61 0.03 21.42 4.72
CA GLN A 61 0.32 22.79 4.27
C GLN A 61 1.74 22.90 3.72
N ILE A 62 2.75 22.42 4.47
CA ILE A 62 4.15 22.43 4.03
C ILE A 62 4.31 21.68 2.69
N MET A 63 3.68 20.50 2.55
CA MET A 63 3.74 19.73 1.30
C MET A 63 3.11 20.48 0.12
N ARG A 64 1.99 21.21 0.32
CA ARG A 64 1.38 22.05 -0.72
C ARG A 64 2.30 23.22 -1.11
N THR A 65 2.84 23.94 -0.14
CA THR A 65 3.74 25.09 -0.37
C THR A 65 5.01 24.65 -1.09
N CYS A 66 5.70 23.61 -0.61
CA CYS A 66 6.88 23.06 -1.29
C CYS A 66 6.56 22.54 -2.69
N GLY A 67 5.39 21.89 -2.88
CA GLY A 67 4.95 21.45 -4.19
C GLY A 67 4.63 22.60 -5.16
N ALA A 68 4.22 23.76 -4.65
CA ALA A 68 4.00 24.97 -5.44
C ALA A 68 5.32 25.68 -5.80
N GLU A 69 6.23 25.85 -4.84
CA GLU A 69 7.59 26.36 -5.08
C GLU A 69 8.32 25.52 -6.14
N TRP A 70 8.31 24.19 -5.99
CA TRP A 70 8.95 23.31 -6.97
C TRP A 70 8.35 23.44 -8.36
N ARG A 71 7.02 23.60 -8.49
CA ARG A 71 6.39 23.79 -9.81
C ARG A 71 6.73 25.14 -10.44
N ARG A 72 6.81 26.22 -9.65
CA ARG A 72 7.25 27.55 -10.09
C ARG A 72 8.71 27.54 -10.54
N ASP A 73 9.57 26.89 -9.75
CA ASP A 73 11.02 27.01 -9.87
C ASP A 73 11.70 25.80 -10.53
N LYS A 74 10.91 24.86 -11.06
CA LYS A 74 11.36 23.55 -11.56
C LYS A 74 12.56 23.65 -12.50
N ALA A 75 12.49 24.51 -13.51
CA ALA A 75 13.55 24.69 -14.50
C ALA A 75 14.86 25.22 -13.85
N ARG A 76 14.75 26.21 -12.96
CA ARG A 76 15.90 26.78 -12.23
C ARG A 76 16.53 25.76 -11.29
N LEU A 77 15.72 24.98 -10.60
CA LEU A 77 16.18 23.92 -9.68
C LEU A 77 16.83 22.76 -10.44
N GLN A 78 16.27 22.34 -11.57
CA GLN A 78 16.85 21.31 -12.44
C GLN A 78 18.16 21.78 -13.11
N ALA A 79 18.23 23.03 -13.56
CA ALA A 79 19.48 23.62 -14.05
C ALA A 79 20.57 23.68 -12.97
N ALA A 80 20.18 23.86 -11.70
CA ALA A 80 21.06 23.76 -10.54
C ALA A 80 21.29 22.31 -10.04
N GLY A 81 20.94 21.29 -10.83
CA GLY A 81 21.12 19.87 -10.50
C GLY A 81 20.23 19.33 -9.38
N LYS A 82 19.31 20.14 -8.81
CA LYS A 82 18.41 19.71 -7.75
C LYS A 82 17.25 18.91 -8.33
N THR A 83 16.99 17.74 -7.74
CA THR A 83 15.77 16.96 -7.99
C THR A 83 14.73 17.22 -6.90
N TRP A 84 13.47 16.82 -7.12
CA TRP A 84 12.43 16.89 -6.09
C TRP A 84 12.83 16.18 -4.79
N ARG A 85 13.58 15.06 -4.88
CA ARG A 85 14.10 14.31 -3.71
C ARG A 85 15.08 15.13 -2.87
N THR A 86 15.86 16.00 -3.50
CA THR A 86 16.82 16.89 -2.83
C THR A 86 16.15 18.18 -2.34
N PHE A 87 15.27 18.77 -3.15
CA PHE A 87 14.58 20.01 -2.81
C PHE A 87 13.55 19.86 -1.69
N LEU A 88 12.79 18.77 -1.67
CA LEU A 88 11.72 18.57 -0.68
C LEU A 88 12.21 18.61 0.78
N PRO A 89 13.29 17.90 1.20
CA PRO A 89 13.78 18.00 2.57
C PRO A 89 14.30 19.41 2.89
N GLU A 90 14.98 20.09 1.96
CA GLU A 90 15.43 21.48 2.14
C GLU A 90 14.23 22.42 2.39
N CYS A 91 13.18 22.31 1.57
CA CYS A 91 11.97 23.12 1.71
C CYS A 91 11.20 22.80 3.01
N ARG A 92 11.11 21.52 3.39
CA ARG A 92 10.50 21.12 4.67
C ARG A 92 11.29 21.60 5.87
N GLY A 93 12.62 21.73 5.76
CA GLY A 93 13.47 22.38 6.76
C GLY A 93 13.11 23.86 6.92
N ARG A 94 13.10 24.61 5.81
CA ARG A 94 12.76 26.06 5.79
C ARG A 94 11.37 26.42 6.33
N GLN A 95 10.42 25.49 6.37
CA GLN A 95 9.06 25.74 6.90
C GLN A 95 8.81 25.14 8.30
N ARG A 96 9.84 24.54 8.90
CA ARG A 96 9.79 23.98 10.27
C ARG A 96 10.71 24.70 11.25
N GLY A 97 11.82 25.26 10.76
CA GLY A 97 12.59 26.28 11.48
C GLY A 97 11.93 27.65 11.41
#